data_AF-A0A1M6U0N2-F1
#
_entry.id   AF-A0A1M6U0N2-F1
#
_cell.length_a   1.000
_cell.length_b   1.000
_cell.length_c   1.000
_cell.angle_alpha   90.00
_cell.angle_beta   90.00
_cell.angle_gamma   90.00
#
_symmetry.space_group_name_H-M   'P 1'
#
loop_
_entity.id
_entity.type
_entity.pdbx_description
1 polymer ?
#
loop_
_entity_poly.entity_id
_entity_poly.type
_entity_poly.pdbx_seq_one_letter_code
_entity_poly.pdbx_strand_id
1 'polypeptide(L)' 'MSVATETLTGRDRAILRAVAAGHAELGAGSVLYVDGRYCSDQIAAWRLTAAGLIRAAEGATGERVPAVLVGSFS' A
#
# COMPACT_ATOMS: atom_id res chain seq x y z
N MET A 1 20.58 7.93 8.04
CA MET A 1 19.67 7.06 7.25
C MET A 1 19.18 7.89 6.08
N SER A 2 19.79 7.73 4.90
CA SER A 2 19.30 8.41 3.69
C SER A 2 18.07 7.69 3.19
N VAL A 3 16.94 8.39 3.17
CA VAL A 3 15.74 7.95 2.47
C VAL A 3 16.09 7.99 0.98
N ALA A 4 16.45 6.85 0.40
CA ALA A 4 16.57 6.75 -1.04
C ALA A 4 15.18 7.04 -1.60
N THR A 5 15.04 8.16 -2.32
CA THR A 5 13.92 8.40 -3.22
C THR A 5 14.00 7.35 -4.33
N GLU A 6 13.57 6.12 -4.03
CA GLU A 6 13.38 5.09 -5.05
C GLU A 6 12.37 5.65 -6.04
N THR A 7 12.79 5.78 -7.29
CA THR A 7 11.92 6.20 -8.38
C THR A 7 10.73 5.24 -8.45
N LEU A 8 9.54 5.73 -8.10
CA LEU A 8 8.32 4.94 -8.18
C LEU A 8 8.15 4.38 -9.59
N THR A 9 7.84 3.10 -9.68
CA THR A 9 7.50 2.46 -10.96
C THR A 9 6.08 2.82 -11.39
N GLY A 10 5.70 2.45 -12.62
CA GLY A 10 4.32 2.59 -13.08
C GLY A 10 3.33 1.79 -12.23
N ARG A 11 3.75 0.61 -11.74
CA ARG A 11 2.94 -0.25 -10.86
C ARG A 11 2.76 0.36 -9.48
N ASP A 12 3.84 0.90 -8.90
CA ASP A 12 3.78 1.59 -7.61
C ASP A 12 2.79 2.76 -7.67
N ARG A 13 2.84 3.57 -8.75
CA ARG A 13 1.89 4.66 -8.97
C ARG A 13 0.45 4.17 -9.13
N ALA A 14 0.22 3.04 -9.81
CA ALA A 14 -1.12 2.48 -9.95
C ALA A 14 -1.70 2.02 -8.61
N ILE A 15 -0.87 1.37 -7.77
CA ILE A 15 -1.24 0.96 -6.42
C ILE A 15 -1.57 2.18 -5.56
N LEU A 16 -0.70 3.20 -5.55
CA LEU A 16 -0.93 4.43 -4.79
C LEU A 16 -2.23 5.13 -5.19
N ARG A 17 -2.58 5.13 -6.48
CA ARG A 17 -3.87 5.66 -6.97
C ARG A 17 -5.06 4.83 -6.49
N ALA A 18 -4.96 3.51 -6.52
CA ALA A 18 -6.02 2.64 -6.00
C ALA A 18 -6.24 2.84 -4.49
N VAL A 19 -5.15 3.01 -3.72
CA VAL A 19 -5.20 3.36 -2.30
C VAL A 19 -5.84 4.72 -2.09
N ALA A 20 -5.43 5.75 -2.84
CA ALA A 20 -6.01 7.08 -2.77
C ALA A 20 -7.53 7.10 -3.08
N ALA A 21 -7.97 6.23 -3.98
CA ALA A 21 -9.37 6.07 -4.35
C ALA A 21 -10.18 5.19 -3.37
N GLY A 22 -9.54 4.60 -2.35
CA GLY A 22 -10.21 3.73 -1.37
C GLY A 22 -10.54 2.34 -1.91
N HIS A 23 -9.92 1.92 -3.02
CA HIS A 23 -10.14 0.62 -3.65
C HIS A 23 -9.18 -0.47 -3.15
N ALA A 24 -8.24 -0.11 -2.27
CA ALA A 24 -7.19 -1.00 -1.79
C ALA A 24 -7.33 -1.32 -0.30
N GLU A 25 -6.99 -2.55 0.05
CA GLU A 25 -7.00 -3.07 1.42
C GLU A 25 -5.71 -3.84 1.70
N LEU A 26 -5.25 -3.77 2.95
CA LEU A 26 -4.10 -4.51 3.46
C LEU A 26 -4.57 -5.59 4.42
N GLY A 27 -4.11 -6.82 4.21
CA GLY A 27 -4.22 -7.91 5.17
C GLY A 27 -2.91 -8.14 5.93
N ALA A 28 -2.90 -9.21 6.73
CA ALA A 28 -1.71 -9.64 7.46
C ALA A 28 -0.48 -9.78 6.54
N GLY A 29 0.69 -9.35 7.03
CA GLY A 29 1.95 -9.50 6.29
C GLY A 29 2.11 -8.57 5.08
N SER A 30 1.39 -7.44 5.03
CA SER A 30 1.40 -6.50 3.89
C SER A 30 0.85 -7.09 2.58
N VAL A 31 -0.06 -8.07 2.70
CA VAL A 31 -0.79 -8.57 1.54
C VAL A 31 -1.76 -7.50 1.06
N LEU A 32 -1.56 -7.02 -0.17
CA LEU A 32 -2.41 -6.01 -0.77
C LEU A 32 -3.52 -6.65 -1.60
N TYR A 33 -4.70 -6.07 -1.48
CA TYR A 33 -5.82 -6.37 -2.34
C TYR A 33 -6.34 -5.09 -3.00
N VAL A 34 -6.78 -5.21 -4.25
CA VAL A 34 -7.37 -4.11 -5.03
C VAL A 34 -8.70 -4.61 -5.59
N ASP A 35 -9.78 -3.87 -5.36
CA ASP A 35 -11.14 -4.23 -5.80
C ASP A 35 -11.54 -5.66 -5.40
N GLY A 36 -11.26 -6.04 -4.15
CA GLY A 36 -11.56 -7.40 -3.67
C GLY A 36 -10.50 -8.45 -4.05
N ARG A 37 -9.64 -8.20 -5.03
CA ARG A 37 -8.73 -9.20 -5.62
C ARG A 37 -7.32 -9.11 -5.06
N TYR A 38 -6.67 -10.25 -4.94
CA TYR A 38 -5.27 -10.32 -4.53
C TYR A 38 -4.38 -9.58 -5.53
N CYS A 39 -3.55 -8.65 -5.03
CA CYS A 39 -2.55 -8.01 -5.86
C CYS A 39 -1.41 -9.00 -6.11
N SER A 40 -1.24 -9.42 -7.36
CA SER A 40 -0.17 -10.35 -7.75
C SER A 40 1.24 -9.76 -7.54
N ASP A 41 1.35 -8.45 -7.33
CA ASP A 41 2.61 -7.74 -7.09
C ASP A 41 2.82 -7.49 -5.59
N GLN A 42 3.07 -8.57 -4.85
CA GLN A 42 3.33 -8.50 -3.40
C GLN A 42 4.62 -7.75 -3.06
N ILE A 43 5.59 -7.74 -3.98
CA ILE A 43 6.86 -7.04 -3.79
C ILE A 43 6.59 -5.53 -3.76
N ALA A 44 5.77 -5.01 -4.68
CA ALA A 44 5.37 -3.61 -4.66
C ALA A 44 4.62 -3.26 -3.36
N ALA A 45 3.68 -4.11 -2.91
CA ALA A 45 2.96 -3.90 -1.67
C ALA A 45 3.88 -3.81 -0.45
N TRP A 46 4.83 -4.76 -0.33
CA TRP A 46 5.82 -4.75 0.74
C TRP A 46 6.74 -3.53 0.67
N ARG A 47 7.26 -3.19 -0.53
CA ARG A 47 8.12 -2.02 -0.73
C ARG A 47 7.43 -0.72 -0.36
N LEU A 48 6.18 -0.51 -0.79
CA LEU A 48 5.41 0.69 -0.46
C LEU A 48 5.09 0.79 1.03
N THR A 49 4.85 -0.34 1.70
CA THR A 49 4.63 -0.40 3.15
C THR A 49 5.94 -0.12 3.91
N ALA A 50 7.05 -0.74 3.49
CA ALA A 50 8.38 -0.55 4.07
C ALA A 50 8.92 0.88 3.86
N ALA A 51 8.60 1.49 2.71
CA ALA A 51 8.89 2.89 2.41
C ALA A 51 7.98 3.88 3.18
N GLY A 52 6.98 3.38 3.91
CA GLY A 52 6.04 4.21 4.66
C GLY A 52 5.20 5.10 3.76
N LEU A 53 4.85 4.65 2.55
CA LEU A 53 3.97 5.38 1.62
C LEU A 53 2.51 4.96 1.76
N ILE A 54 2.28 3.73 2.22
CA ILE A 54 0.96 3.19 2.55
C ILE A 54 1.00 2.49 3.91
N ARG A 55 -0.13 2.43 4.60
CA ARG A 55 -0.31 1.64 5.82
C ARG A 55 -1.72 1.05 5.89
N ALA A 56 -1.90 0.05 6.74
CA ALA A 56 -3.23 -0.38 7.14
C ALA A 56 -3.91 0.74 7.95
N ALA A 57 -5.20 0.95 7.69
CA ALA A 57 -6.08 1.67 8.62
C ALA A 57 -6.18 0.91 9.95
N GLU A 58 -6.70 1.56 10.98
CA GLU A 58 -6.96 0.88 12.25
C GLU A 58 -8.00 -0.24 12.05
N GLY A 59 -7.75 -1.41 12.65
CA GLY A 59 -8.62 -2.57 12.63
C GLY A 59 -8.01 -3.75 13.40
N ALA A 60 -8.70 -4.89 13.42
CA ALA A 60 -8.25 -6.03 14.20
C ALA A 60 -7.04 -6.73 13.55
N THR A 61 -6.12 -7.21 14.38
CA THR A 61 -4.96 -7.98 13.91
C THR A 61 -5.39 -9.19 13.11
N GLY A 62 -4.95 -9.27 11.85
CA GLY A 62 -5.25 -10.40 10.95
C GLY A 62 -6.43 -10.14 10.00
N GLU A 63 -7.21 -9.09 10.20
CA GLU A 63 -8.27 -8.70 9.27
C GLU A 63 -7.71 -7.98 8.05
N ARG A 64 -8.51 -8.01 6.98
CA ARG A 64 -8.32 -7.18 5.80
C ARG A 64 -8.94 -5.82 6.11
N VAL A 65 -8.11 -4.77 6.10
CA VAL A 65 -8.52 -3.42 6.45
C VAL A 65 -8.17 -2.45 5.31
N PRO A 66 -8.87 -1.31 5.18
CA PRO A 66 -8.54 -0.32 4.17
C PRO A 66 -7.06 0.07 4.20
N ALA A 67 -6.42 0.11 3.04
CA ALA A 67 -5.10 0.70 2.90
C ALA A 67 -5.25 2.22 2.81
N VAL A 68 -4.37 2.96 3.48
CA VAL A 68 -4.38 4.42 3.46
C VAL A 68 -3.00 4.95 3.12
N LEU A 69 -2.96 6.09 2.42
CA LEU A 69 -1.71 6.79 2.15
C LEU A 69 -1.12 7.35 3.45
N VAL A 70 0.20 7.34 3.53
CA VAL A 70 0.94 7.92 4.66
C VAL A 70 1.48 9.27 4.22
N GLY A 71 0.95 10.33 4.82
CA GLY A 71 1.31 11.72 4.54
C GLY A 71 0.47 12.37 3.45
N SER A 72 0.41 13.70 3.49
CA SER A 72 -0.05 14.54 2.39
C SER A 72 1.11 14.75 1.42
N PHE A 73 1.07 14.12 0.24
CA PHE A 73 1.99 14.44 -0.84
C PHE A 73 1.69 15.86 -1.32
N SER A 74 2.57 16.82 -0.98
CA SER A 74 2.51 18.20 -1.45
C SER A 74 3.01 18.35 -2.88
#